data_AF-A0A9J6ANW2-F1
#
_entry.id   AF-A0A9J6ANW2-F1
#
_cell.length_a   1.000
_cell.length_b   1.000
_cell.length_c   1.000
_cell.angle_alpha   90.00
_cell.angle_beta   90.00
_cell.angle_gamma   90.00
#
_symmetry.space_group_name_H-M   'P 1'
#
loop_
_entity.id
_entity.type
_entity.pdbx_description
1 polymer ?
#
loop_
_entity_poly.entity_id
_entity_poly.type
_entity_poly.pdbx_seq_one_letter_code
_entity_poly.pdbx_strand_id
1 'polypeptide(L)'
;SELRISDALAFLQRGTQGRELSIKLKTQFPNLSIHRLNPTTPSLSLSLAQRQPVKMFKKFSTEEVSGQNQVKASVQRRIRQSIAEEYPLLEPVLEDLLPKKSPLIVAKCQNHLNLVVVNNVPLFFNIRDGPYMPTLHPNIMKKLQVDRGAIKFVLSGANIMCPGLTSPGGALDIEVGAETPVAIMAEGKQHALAIGFTKMSAKDIKAINKGIGVDNMHYLNDGLWKNYKFSLSVRSEVIKGRGASCSHFSISLSRVQPAMGIDLKAGGKSKKTKRTAPKSDDVYLKLLVKLYRFLARRTGSKFNAVILKRLFMSKINKPPLSLSRLISYAEGKGDKTVVLVGTVTDDVRAYEVPKLKVCALKFTKTARARIEKAGGECLTFDQLALRAPLGQNTLLLRGPKNAREAVKHFGPAPGVPHSHTKPYVRAKGRKFERARGKRKSRGYKI
;
A
#
# COMPACT_ATOMS: atom_id res chain seq x y z
N SER A 1 30.17 -15.38 31.61
CA SER A 1 28.88 -16.10 31.64
C SER A 1 27.77 -15.06 31.53
N GLU A 2 27.07 -15.09 30.39
CA GLU A 2 26.14 -14.07 29.92
C GLU A 2 24.91 -13.92 30.83
N LEU A 3 24.59 -12.69 31.22
CA LEU A 3 23.28 -12.32 31.77
C LEU A 3 22.59 -11.39 30.78
N ARG A 4 21.41 -11.83 30.34
CA ARG A 4 20.66 -11.28 29.20
C ARG A 4 20.02 -9.95 29.56
N ILE A 5 20.16 -9.00 28.64
CA ILE A 5 19.56 -7.65 28.62
C ILE A 5 18.01 -7.65 28.74
N SER A 6 17.36 -8.83 28.68
CA SER A 6 15.91 -9.00 28.84
C SER A 6 15.41 -8.70 30.25
N ASP A 7 16.22 -8.90 31.28
CA ASP A 7 15.73 -8.87 32.67
C ASP A 7 15.74 -7.45 33.25
N ALA A 8 16.58 -6.56 32.70
CA ALA A 8 16.62 -5.13 33.05
C ALA A 8 15.41 -4.35 32.50
N LEU A 9 14.83 -4.81 31.39
CA LEU A 9 13.66 -4.16 30.76
C LEU A 9 12.34 -4.48 31.48
N ALA A 10 12.29 -5.54 32.28
CA ALA A 10 11.11 -5.90 33.07
C ALA A 10 10.95 -5.05 34.36
N PHE A 11 11.98 -4.30 34.76
CA PHE A 11 11.98 -3.51 36.00
C PHE A 11 11.61 -2.03 35.79
N LEU A 12 11.67 -1.54 34.54
CA LEU A 12 11.38 -0.14 34.18
C LEU A 12 9.87 0.17 33.99
N GLN A 13 8.97 -0.79 34.25
CA GLN A 13 7.51 -0.62 34.12
C GLN A 13 6.73 -0.51 35.43
N ARG A 14 7.38 -0.47 36.59
CA ARG A 14 6.72 -0.17 37.88
C ARG A 14 7.25 1.15 38.42
N GLY A 15 6.48 2.21 38.20
CA GLY A 15 6.74 3.50 38.84
C GLY A 15 6.58 3.37 40.35
N THR A 16 7.65 3.64 41.10
CA THR A 16 7.65 4.26 42.45
C THR A 16 9.08 4.29 43.01
N GLN A 17 9.46 5.47 43.52
CA GLN A 17 10.50 5.76 44.54
C GLN A 17 11.99 5.58 44.19
N GLY A 18 12.59 6.61 43.58
CA GLY A 18 14.04 6.74 43.33
C GLY A 18 14.92 7.09 44.55
N ARG A 19 14.45 6.94 45.80
CA ARG A 19 15.27 7.22 47.00
C ARG A 19 15.88 5.98 47.65
N GLU A 20 15.26 4.81 47.56
CA GLU A 20 15.79 3.57 48.18
C GLU A 20 16.89 2.87 47.36
N LEU A 21 16.95 3.09 46.04
CA LEU A 21 17.97 2.51 45.15
C LEU A 21 19.36 3.14 45.33
N SER A 22 19.43 4.40 45.75
CA SER A 22 20.68 5.14 45.98
C SER A 22 21.52 4.56 47.12
N ILE A 23 20.85 4.06 48.17
CA ILE A 23 21.51 3.57 49.39
C ILE A 23 22.08 2.16 49.19
N LYS A 24 21.40 1.31 48.41
CA LYS A 24 21.87 -0.06 48.11
C LYS A 24 23.01 -0.13 47.10
N LEU A 25 23.12 0.84 46.19
CA LEU A 25 24.20 0.87 45.19
C LEU A 25 25.54 1.39 45.75
N LYS A 26 25.51 2.27 46.76
CA LYS A 26 26.73 2.81 47.41
C LYS A 26 27.44 1.83 48.34
N THR A 27 26.74 0.81 48.84
CA THR A 27 27.31 -0.24 49.70
C THR A 27 28.06 -1.33 48.92
N GLN A 28 27.77 -1.48 47.62
CA GLN A 28 28.39 -2.51 46.76
C GLN A 28 29.54 -2.01 45.89
N PHE A 29 29.71 -0.70 45.68
CA PHE A 29 30.78 -0.14 44.83
C PHE A 29 31.33 1.18 45.41
N PRO A 30 32.37 1.15 46.26
CA PRO A 30 32.84 2.32 47.00
C PRO A 30 33.58 3.39 46.16
N ASN A 31 33.93 3.11 44.90
CA ASN A 31 34.70 4.02 44.04
C ASN A 31 33.88 4.72 42.93
N LEU A 32 32.54 4.72 43.01
CA LEU A 32 31.70 5.43 42.05
C LEU A 32 31.41 6.88 42.52
N SER A 33 32.11 7.86 41.96
CA SER A 33 31.81 9.29 42.15
C SER A 33 30.53 9.67 41.40
N ILE A 34 29.47 9.99 42.13
CA ILE A 34 28.20 10.48 41.59
C ILE A 34 28.17 12.01 41.76
N HIS A 35 28.44 12.75 40.69
CA HIS A 35 28.22 14.20 40.66
C HIS A 35 26.72 14.51 40.51
N ARG A 36 26.17 15.29 41.46
CA ARG A 36 24.83 15.88 41.35
C ARG A 36 24.85 16.95 40.26
N LEU A 37 24.01 16.81 39.24
CA LEU A 37 23.76 17.88 38.27
C LEU A 37 22.60 18.75 38.79
N ASN A 38 22.92 20.01 39.11
CA ASN A 38 21.94 21.07 39.34
C ASN A 38 21.31 21.49 37.99
N PRO A 39 20.02 21.89 37.95
CA PRO A 39 19.34 22.18 36.71
C PRO A 39 19.41 23.67 36.38
N THR A 40 20.57 24.21 36.00
CA THR A 40 20.65 25.55 35.38
C THR A 40 21.93 25.71 34.57
N THR A 41 21.77 26.21 33.34
CA THR A 41 22.74 26.64 32.30
C THR A 41 23.16 25.62 31.22
N PRO A 42 23.18 26.03 29.93
CA PRO A 42 23.24 25.13 28.79
C PRO A 42 24.70 24.87 28.37
N SER A 43 25.15 23.62 28.49
CA SER A 43 26.42 23.18 27.91
C SER A 43 26.23 22.72 26.48
N LEU A 44 27.01 23.34 25.59
CA LEU A 44 27.31 22.96 24.21
C LEU A 44 27.50 21.44 24.07
N SER A 45 26.56 20.78 23.41
CA SER A 45 26.77 19.46 22.82
C SER A 45 26.61 19.57 21.32
N LEU A 46 27.69 19.30 20.59
CA LEU A 46 27.67 18.99 19.16
C LEU A 46 26.65 17.87 18.93
N SER A 47 25.44 18.24 18.52
CA SER A 47 24.53 17.29 17.91
C SER A 47 25.02 17.08 16.49
N LEU A 48 25.69 15.94 16.26
CA LEU A 48 25.75 15.32 14.95
C LEU A 48 24.30 15.10 14.52
N ALA A 49 23.75 16.08 13.80
CA ALA A 49 22.38 16.04 13.32
C ALA A 49 22.28 14.82 12.40
N GLN A 50 21.70 13.74 12.92
CA GLN A 50 21.26 12.62 12.12
C GLN A 50 20.27 13.19 11.10
N ARG A 51 20.78 13.43 9.88
CA ARG A 51 20.01 13.85 8.71
C ARG A 51 18.85 12.86 8.57
N GLN A 52 17.64 13.31 8.88
CA GLN A 52 16.47 12.55 8.48
C GLN A 52 16.46 12.46 6.94
N PRO A 53 16.18 11.30 6.34
CA PRO A 53 16.04 11.19 4.90
C PRO A 53 14.77 11.95 4.47
N VAL A 54 14.95 13.20 4.06
CA VAL A 54 13.88 14.04 3.52
C VAL A 54 13.42 13.41 2.21
N LYS A 55 12.18 12.92 2.16
CA LYS A 55 11.55 12.42 0.92
C LYS A 55 11.13 13.62 0.08
N MET A 56 12.02 14.09 -0.78
CA MET A 56 12.01 15.47 -1.28
C MET A 56 10.81 15.86 -2.15
N PHE A 57 10.36 15.03 -3.10
CA PHE A 57 9.28 15.42 -4.01
C PHE A 57 8.02 14.57 -3.88
N LYS A 58 7.90 13.73 -2.85
CA LYS A 58 6.77 12.78 -2.73
C LYS A 58 5.40 13.46 -2.54
N LYS A 59 5.39 14.69 -2.02
CA LYS A 59 4.19 15.50 -1.77
C LYS A 59 4.18 16.84 -2.52
N PHE A 60 5.17 17.09 -3.38
CA PHE A 60 5.36 18.39 -4.00
C PHE A 60 4.11 18.83 -4.80
N SER A 61 3.57 19.99 -4.43
CA SER A 61 2.47 20.66 -5.13
C SER A 61 2.84 22.11 -5.44
N THR A 62 2.23 22.68 -6.47
CA THR A 62 2.47 24.07 -6.92
C THR A 62 2.23 25.11 -5.80
N GLU A 63 1.45 24.76 -4.77
CA GLU A 63 1.13 25.59 -3.60
C GLU A 63 2.28 25.66 -2.56
N GLU A 64 3.30 24.81 -2.66
CA GLU A 64 4.43 24.75 -1.71
C GLU A 64 5.61 25.66 -2.10
N VAL A 65 5.45 26.46 -3.17
CA VAL A 65 6.46 27.45 -3.59
C VAL A 65 6.34 28.69 -2.71
N SER A 66 7.35 28.90 -1.86
CA SER A 66 7.41 30.02 -0.91
C SER A 66 7.59 31.39 -1.57
N GLY A 67 8.19 31.43 -2.76
CA GLY A 67 8.41 32.67 -3.52
C GLY A 67 9.14 32.42 -4.83
N GLN A 68 8.92 33.29 -5.81
CA GLN A 68 9.53 33.22 -7.13
C GLN A 68 10.24 34.54 -7.43
N ASN A 69 11.54 34.47 -7.67
CA ASN A 69 12.34 35.66 -7.97
C ASN A 69 12.88 35.55 -9.39
N GLN A 70 12.66 36.61 -10.18
CA GLN A 70 13.37 36.77 -11.44
C GLN A 70 14.84 37.07 -11.14
N VAL A 71 15.73 36.29 -11.74
CA VAL A 71 17.16 36.35 -11.49
C VAL A 71 17.77 37.53 -12.25
N LYS A 72 18.62 38.32 -11.58
CA LYS A 72 19.39 39.40 -12.22
C LYS A 72 20.40 38.79 -13.22
N ALA A 73 20.72 39.51 -14.30
CA ALA A 73 21.56 39.01 -15.38
C ALA A 73 22.96 38.49 -14.92
N SER A 74 23.55 39.10 -13.89
CA SER A 74 24.83 38.64 -13.31
C SER A 74 24.72 37.25 -12.68
N VAL A 75 23.66 37.00 -11.92
CA VAL A 75 23.41 35.70 -11.27
C VAL A 75 23.03 34.64 -12.32
N GLN A 76 22.30 35.02 -13.37
CA GLN A 76 22.00 34.12 -14.50
C GLN A 76 23.27 33.62 -15.20
N ARG A 77 24.26 34.50 -15.40
CA ARG A 77 25.58 34.11 -15.96
C ARG A 77 26.31 33.14 -15.02
N ARG A 78 26.31 33.42 -13.72
CA ARG A 78 26.95 32.54 -12.71
C ARG A 78 26.32 31.14 -12.72
N ILE A 79 24.98 31.03 -12.73
CA ILE A 79 24.29 29.75 -12.78
C ILE A 79 24.62 28.99 -14.07
N ARG A 80 24.63 29.67 -15.22
CA ARG A 80 25.00 29.05 -16.50
C ARG A 80 26.44 28.54 -16.51
N GLN A 81 27.36 29.29 -15.92
CA GLN A 81 28.76 28.88 -15.79
C GLN A 81 28.89 27.63 -14.89
N SER A 82 28.25 27.62 -13.72
CA SER A 82 28.26 26.45 -12.82
C SER A 82 27.70 25.20 -13.48
N ILE A 83 26.63 25.34 -14.27
CA ILE A 83 26.04 24.21 -15.01
C ILE A 83 26.97 23.72 -16.13
N ALA A 84 27.69 24.63 -16.82
CA ALA A 84 28.64 24.26 -17.87
C ALA A 84 29.87 23.53 -17.31
N GLU A 85 30.36 23.95 -16.15
CA GLU A 85 31.46 23.30 -15.44
C GLU A 85 31.06 21.89 -14.95
N GLU A 86 29.85 21.72 -14.43
CA GLU A 86 29.35 20.43 -13.95
C GLU A 86 29.01 19.44 -15.08
N TYR A 87 28.55 19.92 -16.24
CA TYR A 87 28.14 19.08 -17.37
C TYR A 87 28.78 19.53 -18.70
N PRO A 88 30.02 19.12 -19.00
CA PRO A 88 30.71 19.48 -20.24
C PRO A 88 29.96 19.01 -21.51
N LEU A 89 29.26 17.88 -21.43
CA LEU A 89 28.45 17.34 -22.54
C LEU A 89 27.24 18.22 -22.92
N LEU A 90 26.92 19.23 -22.10
CA LEU A 90 25.77 20.10 -22.29
C LEU A 90 26.09 21.33 -23.14
N GLU A 91 27.36 21.68 -23.34
CA GLU A 91 27.80 22.90 -24.01
C GLU A 91 27.11 23.20 -25.36
N PRO A 92 26.92 22.23 -26.29
CA PRO A 92 26.25 22.50 -27.56
C PRO A 92 24.73 22.72 -27.43
N VAL A 93 24.10 22.18 -26.38
CA VAL A 93 22.64 22.25 -26.16
C VAL A 93 22.28 23.36 -25.14
N LEU A 94 23.29 23.93 -24.48
CA LEU A 94 23.12 24.94 -23.43
C LEU A 94 22.54 26.25 -23.96
N GLU A 95 22.82 26.60 -25.23
CA GLU A 95 22.28 27.79 -25.86
C GLU A 95 20.77 27.69 -26.11
N ASP A 96 20.30 26.49 -26.47
CA ASP A 96 18.89 26.19 -26.71
C ASP A 96 18.10 26.03 -25.40
N LEU A 97 18.70 25.43 -24.37
CA LEU A 97 18.06 25.22 -23.07
C LEU A 97 18.04 26.48 -22.19
N LEU A 98 19.12 27.26 -22.20
CA LEU A 98 19.29 28.46 -21.38
C LEU A 98 19.70 29.67 -22.25
N PRO A 99 18.76 30.24 -23.02
CA PRO A 99 19.06 31.38 -23.88
C PRO A 99 19.47 32.60 -23.06
N LYS A 100 20.49 33.32 -23.53
CA LYS A 100 21.09 34.49 -22.84
C LYS A 100 20.09 35.64 -22.62
N LYS A 101 19.01 35.67 -23.41
CA LYS A 101 17.99 36.74 -23.40
C LYS A 101 16.69 36.37 -22.68
N SER A 102 16.45 35.09 -22.34
CA SER A 102 15.20 34.71 -21.65
C SER A 102 15.29 34.98 -20.15
N PRO A 103 14.20 35.44 -19.51
CA PRO A 103 14.16 35.63 -18.07
C PRO A 103 14.25 34.27 -17.34
N LEU A 104 15.26 34.13 -16.47
CA LEU A 104 15.42 32.98 -15.59
C LEU A 104 14.68 33.23 -14.27
N ILE A 105 13.78 32.33 -13.88
CA ILE A 105 13.05 32.43 -12.62
C ILE A 105 13.59 31.37 -11.65
N VAL A 106 13.97 31.78 -10.45
CA VAL A 106 14.31 30.84 -9.36
C VAL A 106 13.13 30.78 -8.39
N ALA A 107 12.48 29.62 -8.36
CA ALA A 107 11.38 29.34 -7.45
C ALA A 107 11.92 28.66 -6.18
N LYS A 108 11.77 29.33 -5.03
CA LYS A 108 12.18 28.81 -3.72
C LYS A 108 11.08 27.95 -3.15
N CYS A 109 11.38 26.70 -2.84
CA CYS A 109 10.46 25.73 -2.27
C CYS A 109 10.83 25.46 -0.79
N GLN A 110 9.91 24.84 -0.06
CA GLN A 110 10.17 24.37 1.30
C GLN A 110 11.37 23.39 1.33
N ASN A 111 12.08 23.33 2.46
CA ASN A 111 13.30 22.52 2.67
C ASN A 111 14.57 23.00 1.96
N HIS A 112 14.69 24.31 1.70
CA HIS A 112 15.84 24.93 1.03
C HIS A 112 16.09 24.41 -0.38
N LEU A 113 15.00 24.11 -1.11
CA LEU A 113 15.07 23.62 -2.47
C LEU A 113 14.82 24.77 -3.45
N ASN A 114 15.75 24.95 -4.39
CA ASN A 114 15.71 26.02 -5.39
C ASN A 114 15.45 25.40 -6.76
N LEU A 115 14.35 25.76 -7.42
CA LEU A 115 14.04 25.32 -8.79
C LEU A 115 14.40 26.42 -9.78
N VAL A 116 15.14 26.07 -10.83
CA VAL A 116 15.47 26.93 -11.95
C VAL A 116 14.44 26.69 -13.06
N VAL A 117 13.61 27.70 -13.31
CA VAL A 117 12.48 27.64 -14.24
C VAL A 117 12.74 28.57 -15.42
N VAL A 118 12.59 28.04 -16.63
CA VAL A 118 12.68 28.77 -17.90
C VAL A 118 11.41 28.50 -18.67
N ASN A 119 10.75 29.53 -19.21
CA ASN A 119 9.51 29.38 -19.99
C ASN A 119 8.44 28.51 -19.30
N ASN A 120 8.28 28.66 -17.98
CA ASN A 120 7.36 27.91 -17.11
C ASN A 120 7.65 26.40 -16.98
N VAL A 121 8.85 25.96 -17.38
CA VAL A 121 9.33 24.57 -17.24
C VAL A 121 10.51 24.53 -16.27
N PRO A 122 10.45 23.72 -15.18
CA PRO A 122 11.58 23.52 -14.29
C PRO A 122 12.63 22.63 -14.97
N LEU A 123 13.81 23.20 -15.28
CA LEU A 123 14.89 22.50 -15.96
C LEU A 123 15.93 21.93 -14.99
N PHE A 124 16.28 22.69 -13.96
CA PHE A 124 17.26 22.30 -12.95
C PHE A 124 16.71 22.54 -11.54
N PHE A 125 17.21 21.79 -10.57
CA PHE A 125 16.96 22.00 -9.17
C PHE A 125 18.27 21.95 -8.37
N ASN A 126 18.31 22.68 -7.26
CA ASN A 126 19.42 22.71 -6.34
C ASN A 126 18.87 22.54 -4.91
N ILE A 127 19.62 21.85 -4.06
CA ILE A 127 19.33 21.71 -2.64
C ILE A 127 20.37 22.52 -1.87
N ARG A 128 19.94 23.57 -1.17
CA ARG A 128 20.81 24.53 -0.47
C ARG A 128 21.82 25.16 -1.45
N ASP A 129 23.09 24.81 -1.29
CA ASP A 129 24.24 25.23 -2.10
C ASP A 129 24.92 24.03 -2.80
N GLY A 130 24.16 22.97 -3.06
CA GLY A 130 24.63 21.78 -3.77
C GLY A 130 24.78 22.00 -5.27
N PRO A 131 25.17 20.95 -6.04
CA PRO A 131 25.26 21.03 -7.49
C PRO A 131 23.89 21.20 -8.14
N TYR A 132 23.87 21.77 -9.35
CA TYR A 132 22.63 21.94 -10.10
C TYR A 132 22.26 20.63 -10.78
N MET A 133 21.18 19.99 -10.33
CA MET A 133 20.72 18.73 -10.88
C MET A 133 19.66 18.97 -11.95
N PRO A 134 19.76 18.35 -13.14
CA PRO A 134 18.69 18.43 -14.14
C PRO A 134 17.44 17.68 -13.65
N THR A 135 16.25 18.05 -14.14
CA THR A 135 15.00 17.41 -13.69
C THR A 135 14.77 16.03 -14.29
N LEU A 136 14.86 15.80 -15.61
CA LEU A 136 14.78 14.42 -16.15
C LEU A 136 15.29 14.28 -17.59
N HIS A 137 16.48 14.79 -17.87
CA HIS A 137 17.16 14.59 -19.15
C HIS A 137 18.25 13.50 -19.04
N PRO A 138 17.99 12.28 -19.55
CA PRO A 138 18.83 11.10 -19.28
C PRO A 138 20.21 11.11 -19.96
N ASN A 139 20.42 11.95 -20.97
CA ASN A 139 21.62 11.90 -21.81
C ASN A 139 22.76 12.83 -21.37
N ILE A 140 22.54 13.65 -20.35
CA ILE A 140 23.48 14.69 -19.92
C ILE A 140 24.40 14.20 -18.78
N MET A 141 23.97 13.17 -18.04
CA MET A 141 24.66 12.67 -16.84
C MET A 141 25.26 11.28 -17.05
N LYS A 142 26.23 10.91 -16.20
CA LYS A 142 26.71 9.53 -16.09
C LYS A 142 25.55 8.60 -15.69
N LYS A 143 25.52 7.40 -16.28
CA LYS A 143 24.39 6.46 -16.20
C LYS A 143 24.74 5.26 -15.31
N LEU A 144 23.89 4.94 -14.35
CA LEU A 144 23.95 3.70 -13.57
C LEU A 144 22.68 2.88 -13.82
N GLN A 145 22.80 1.57 -14.00
CA GLN A 145 21.64 0.71 -14.28
C GLN A 145 21.24 -0.11 -13.06
N VAL A 146 19.92 -0.17 -12.82
CA VAL A 146 19.30 -0.88 -11.71
C VAL A 146 18.50 -2.08 -12.23
N ASP A 147 18.57 -3.16 -11.46
CA ASP A 147 17.82 -4.41 -11.66
C ASP A 147 16.30 -4.26 -11.74
N ARG A 148 15.66 -5.19 -12.47
CA ARG A 148 14.19 -5.33 -12.53
C ARG A 148 13.52 -5.33 -11.16
N GLY A 149 14.09 -6.02 -10.18
CA GLY A 149 13.52 -6.14 -8.83
C GLY A 149 13.49 -4.81 -8.06
N ALA A 150 14.47 -3.94 -8.33
CA ALA A 150 14.63 -2.67 -7.63
C ALA A 150 13.78 -1.52 -8.22
N ILE A 151 13.33 -1.64 -9.48
CA ILE A 151 12.49 -0.62 -10.17
C ILE A 151 11.30 -0.16 -9.33
N LYS A 152 10.57 -1.10 -8.72
CA LYS A 152 9.37 -0.78 -7.91
C LYS A 152 9.70 0.07 -6.69
N PHE A 153 10.86 -0.15 -6.07
CA PHE A 153 11.29 0.56 -4.88
C PHE A 153 11.78 1.97 -5.22
N VAL A 154 12.52 2.12 -6.32
CA VAL A 154 12.95 3.43 -6.82
C VAL A 154 11.75 4.31 -7.19
N LEU A 155 10.76 3.76 -7.90
CA LEU A 155 9.49 4.45 -8.20
C LEU A 155 8.64 4.77 -6.96
N SER A 156 8.95 4.16 -5.83
CA SER A 156 8.31 4.47 -4.55
C SER A 156 9.04 5.59 -3.77
N GLY A 157 10.16 6.08 -4.31
CA GLY A 157 11.06 7.07 -3.72
C GLY A 157 12.01 6.50 -2.67
N ALA A 158 12.41 5.24 -2.79
CA ALA A 158 13.45 4.65 -1.93
C ALA A 158 14.85 4.96 -2.47
N ASN A 159 15.84 5.02 -1.56
CA ASN A 159 17.26 5.09 -1.93
C ASN A 159 17.71 3.77 -2.57
N ILE A 160 18.75 3.84 -3.39
CA ILE A 160 19.28 2.68 -4.11
C ILE A 160 20.37 2.05 -3.28
N MET A 161 20.15 0.79 -2.94
CA MET A 161 21.09 -0.03 -2.18
C MET A 161 22.14 -0.62 -3.13
N CYS A 162 23.37 -0.81 -2.63
CA CYS A 162 24.47 -1.38 -3.43
C CYS A 162 24.10 -2.70 -4.13
N PRO A 163 23.38 -3.64 -3.49
CA PRO A 163 22.98 -4.89 -4.13
C PRO A 163 22.06 -4.72 -5.35
N GLY A 164 21.38 -3.57 -5.49
CA GLY A 164 20.54 -3.29 -6.65
C GLY A 164 21.29 -2.78 -7.88
N LEU A 165 22.59 -2.48 -7.72
CA LEU A 165 23.49 -2.00 -8.77
C LEU A 165 24.55 -3.04 -9.17
N THR A 166 24.88 -3.98 -8.27
CA THR A 166 25.91 -5.02 -8.45
C THR A 166 25.36 -6.37 -8.90
N SER A 167 24.05 -6.48 -8.99
CA SER A 167 23.29 -7.65 -9.42
C SER A 167 23.41 -7.90 -10.94
N PRO A 168 22.98 -9.07 -11.45
CA PRO A 168 23.18 -9.43 -12.87
C PRO A 168 22.57 -8.48 -13.90
N GLY A 169 21.53 -7.72 -13.53
CA GLY A 169 20.91 -6.69 -14.37
C GLY A 169 21.39 -5.27 -14.07
N GLY A 170 22.30 -5.11 -13.10
CA GLY A 170 22.90 -3.85 -12.70
C GLY A 170 24.18 -3.58 -13.48
N ALA A 171 24.36 -2.33 -13.89
CA ALA A 171 25.58 -1.87 -14.58
C ALA A 171 26.08 -0.61 -13.91
N LEU A 172 27.36 -0.61 -13.55
CA LEU A 172 28.04 0.50 -12.92
C LEU A 172 29.09 1.05 -13.88
N ASP A 173 29.08 2.36 -14.05
CA ASP A 173 30.19 3.07 -14.70
C ASP A 173 31.31 3.27 -13.67
N ILE A 174 32.48 2.71 -13.97
CA ILE A 174 33.62 2.62 -13.04
C ILE A 174 34.26 4.00 -12.80
N GLU A 175 34.01 4.96 -13.68
CA GLU A 175 34.53 6.33 -13.61
C GLU A 175 33.72 7.25 -12.68
N VAL A 176 32.67 6.75 -12.02
CA VAL A 176 31.84 7.53 -11.12
C VAL A 176 32.46 7.54 -9.71
N GLY A 177 32.90 8.73 -9.29
CA GLY A 177 33.37 9.00 -7.93
C GLY A 177 32.22 9.11 -6.92
N ALA A 178 32.56 9.26 -5.64
CA ALA A 178 31.58 9.64 -4.62
C ALA A 178 31.11 11.08 -4.85
N GLU A 179 29.92 11.43 -4.35
CA GLU A 179 29.36 12.79 -4.40
C GLU A 179 29.14 13.34 -5.83
N THR A 180 28.94 12.44 -6.79
CA THR A 180 28.64 12.79 -8.19
C THR A 180 27.14 12.60 -8.49
N PRO A 181 26.49 13.52 -9.22
CA PRO A 181 25.13 13.35 -9.71
C PRO A 181 25.06 12.28 -10.80
N VAL A 182 24.08 11.38 -10.70
CA VAL A 182 23.93 10.23 -11.62
C VAL A 182 22.49 10.04 -12.08
N ALA A 183 22.34 9.66 -13.34
CA ALA A 183 21.08 9.18 -13.90
C ALA A 183 20.93 7.68 -13.65
N ILE A 184 19.79 7.27 -13.09
CA ILE A 184 19.50 5.86 -12.81
C ILE A 184 18.64 5.30 -13.94
N MET A 185 19.19 4.38 -14.72
CA MET A 185 18.54 3.64 -15.79
C MET A 185 17.94 2.34 -15.24
N ALA A 186 16.89 1.84 -15.89
CA ALA A 186 16.31 0.54 -15.56
C ALA A 186 16.74 -0.50 -16.60
N GLU A 187 17.00 -1.72 -16.15
CA GLU A 187 17.30 -2.86 -17.04
C GLU A 187 16.23 -3.00 -18.13
N GLY A 188 16.67 -2.97 -19.41
CA GLY A 188 15.80 -3.12 -20.58
C GLY A 188 14.98 -1.88 -20.96
N LYS A 189 15.30 -0.68 -20.42
CA LYS A 189 14.60 0.57 -20.77
C LYS A 189 15.54 1.68 -21.22
N GLN A 190 15.05 2.50 -22.15
CA GLN A 190 15.79 3.62 -22.74
C GLN A 190 15.69 4.93 -21.93
N HIS A 191 14.85 5.00 -20.89
CA HIS A 191 14.59 6.24 -20.15
C HIS A 191 15.08 6.13 -18.71
N ALA A 192 15.59 7.23 -18.16
CA ALA A 192 15.97 7.30 -16.76
C ALA A 192 14.74 7.15 -15.85
N LEU A 193 14.90 6.35 -14.80
CA LEU A 193 13.89 6.10 -13.78
C LEU A 193 13.93 7.15 -12.68
N ALA A 194 15.14 7.58 -12.33
CA ALA A 194 15.42 8.50 -11.24
C ALA A 194 16.75 9.23 -11.46
N ILE A 195 16.94 10.29 -10.71
CA ILE A 195 18.17 11.04 -10.58
C ILE A 195 18.59 10.97 -9.12
N GLY A 196 19.85 10.65 -8.91
CA GLY A 196 20.39 10.44 -7.58
C GLY A 196 21.75 11.08 -7.38
N PHE A 197 22.17 11.09 -6.13
CA PHE A 197 23.48 11.54 -5.71
C PHE A 197 24.23 10.35 -5.13
N THR A 198 25.44 10.08 -5.64
CA THR A 198 26.23 8.93 -5.19
C THR A 198 26.81 9.20 -3.80
N LYS A 199 26.64 8.24 -2.89
CA LYS A 199 27.20 8.32 -1.53
C LYS A 199 28.55 7.63 -1.42
N MET A 200 28.79 6.64 -2.26
CA MET A 200 30.04 5.90 -2.35
C MET A 200 30.51 5.88 -3.80
N SER A 201 31.82 5.67 -4.02
CA SER A 201 32.35 5.52 -5.38
C SER A 201 31.86 4.23 -6.03
N ALA A 202 31.83 4.17 -7.37
CA ALA A 202 31.40 2.96 -8.09
C ALA A 202 32.27 1.74 -7.75
N LYS A 203 33.56 1.96 -7.47
CA LYS A 203 34.51 0.92 -7.05
C LYS A 203 34.15 0.36 -5.67
N ASP A 204 33.82 1.24 -4.73
CA ASP A 204 33.44 0.84 -3.37
C ASP A 204 32.07 0.15 -3.33
N ILE A 205 31.13 0.57 -4.19
CA ILE A 205 29.83 -0.08 -4.32
C ILE A 205 30.00 -1.56 -4.71
N LYS A 206 30.93 -1.84 -5.65
CA LYS A 206 31.22 -3.20 -6.09
C LYS A 206 31.94 -4.02 -5.01
N ALA A 207 32.85 -3.41 -4.27
CA ALA A 207 33.65 -4.09 -3.25
C ALA A 207 32.86 -4.39 -1.95
N ILE A 208 32.17 -3.39 -1.40
CA ILE A 208 31.50 -3.48 -0.08
C ILE A 208 30.13 -4.17 -0.20
N ASN A 209 29.41 -3.93 -1.31
CA ASN A 209 28.12 -4.50 -1.66
C ASN A 209 27.05 -4.47 -0.53
N LYS A 210 27.15 -3.49 0.38
CA LYS A 210 26.23 -3.30 1.52
C LYS A 210 26.01 -1.81 1.76
N GLY A 211 24.80 -1.47 2.20
CA GLY A 211 24.42 -0.08 2.48
C GLY A 211 23.87 0.67 1.28
N ILE A 212 23.72 1.99 1.45
CA ILE A 212 23.16 2.90 0.46
C ILE A 212 24.27 3.32 -0.51
N GLY A 213 24.11 2.99 -1.79
CA GLY A 213 25.06 3.40 -2.84
C GLY A 213 24.71 4.77 -3.42
N VAL A 214 23.41 5.00 -3.67
CA VAL A 214 22.92 6.26 -4.27
C VAL A 214 21.68 6.73 -3.52
N ASP A 215 21.72 7.98 -3.07
CA ASP A 215 20.57 8.66 -2.51
C ASP A 215 19.65 9.11 -3.66
N ASN A 216 18.37 8.76 -3.59
CA ASN A 216 17.41 9.05 -4.66
C ASN A 216 16.82 10.45 -4.45
N MET A 217 17.09 11.38 -5.38
CA MET A 217 16.68 12.78 -5.24
C MET A 217 15.35 13.05 -5.92
N HIS A 218 15.19 12.58 -7.15
CA HIS A 218 14.01 12.80 -7.99
C HIS A 218 13.71 11.54 -8.80
N TYR A 219 12.44 11.18 -8.95
CA TYR A 219 12.06 9.94 -9.64
C TYR A 219 10.74 10.07 -10.40
N LEU A 220 10.55 9.19 -11.38
CA LEU A 220 9.35 9.18 -12.21
C LEU A 220 8.06 8.99 -11.38
N ASN A 221 7.03 9.81 -11.64
CA ASN A 221 5.78 9.90 -10.86
C ASN A 221 5.86 10.58 -9.49
N ASP A 222 6.96 11.25 -9.15
CA ASP A 222 6.97 12.15 -8.01
C ASP A 222 6.18 13.46 -8.29
N GLY A 223 6.10 14.33 -7.28
CA GLY A 223 5.32 15.56 -7.38
C GLY A 223 5.91 16.59 -8.35
N LEU A 224 7.23 16.62 -8.54
CA LEU A 224 7.86 17.52 -9.51
C LEU A 224 7.59 17.03 -10.94
N TRP A 225 7.61 15.71 -11.17
CA TRP A 225 7.26 15.12 -12.47
C TRP A 225 5.78 15.32 -12.83
N LYS A 226 4.87 15.22 -11.85
CA LYS A 226 3.44 15.45 -12.05
C LYS A 226 3.11 16.91 -12.37
N ASN A 227 3.85 17.85 -11.78
CA ASN A 227 3.62 19.28 -11.93
C ASN A 227 4.63 19.92 -12.90
N TYR A 228 4.73 19.35 -14.11
CA TYR A 228 5.70 19.76 -15.14
C TYR A 228 5.45 21.15 -15.76
N LYS A 229 4.31 21.78 -15.47
CA LYS A 229 3.98 23.17 -15.84
C LYS A 229 3.71 23.98 -14.58
N PHE A 230 4.54 24.98 -14.33
CA PHE A 230 4.23 26.01 -13.36
C PHE A 230 3.26 27.02 -14.00
N SER A 231 1.98 27.00 -13.61
CA SER A 231 1.09 28.12 -13.90
C SER A 231 1.47 29.28 -12.97
N LEU A 232 2.14 30.29 -13.50
CA LEU A 232 2.43 31.52 -12.78
C LEU A 232 1.10 32.26 -12.53
N SER A 233 0.50 32.08 -11.35
CA SER A 233 -0.47 33.04 -10.85
C SER A 233 0.32 34.19 -10.26
N VAL A 234 0.55 35.23 -11.06
CA VAL A 234 0.94 36.53 -10.53
C VAL A 234 -0.26 36.98 -9.68
N ARG A 235 -0.12 36.99 -8.35
CA ARG A 235 -1.04 37.74 -7.49
C ARG A 235 -0.85 39.21 -7.85
N SER A 236 -1.65 39.70 -8.78
CA SER A 236 -1.79 41.13 -9.03
C SER A 236 -2.36 41.76 -7.77
N GLU A 237 -1.54 42.52 -7.05
CA GLU A 237 -2.04 43.52 -6.12
C GLU A 237 -3.04 44.42 -6.86
N VAL A 238 -4.19 44.60 -6.23
CA VAL A 238 -5.32 45.36 -6.74
C VAL A 238 -4.89 46.81 -6.94
N ILE A 239 -4.71 47.22 -8.21
CA ILE A 239 -4.77 48.62 -8.59
C ILE A 239 -6.08 48.82 -9.35
N LYS A 240 -7.02 49.49 -8.70
CA LYS A 240 -8.27 49.99 -9.29
C LYS A 240 -7.94 50.87 -10.49
N GLY A 241 -8.47 50.54 -11.67
CA GLY A 241 -8.40 51.48 -12.79
C GLY A 241 -8.82 50.89 -14.13
N ARG A 242 -10.05 51.22 -14.54
CA ARG A 242 -10.59 51.46 -15.90
C ARG A 242 -10.33 50.43 -17.01
N GLY A 243 -11.40 50.16 -17.76
CA GLY A 243 -11.51 49.05 -18.69
C GLY A 243 -10.67 49.15 -19.96
N ALA A 244 -10.40 47.97 -20.51
CA ALA A 244 -10.14 47.75 -21.93
C ALA A 244 -10.43 46.27 -22.24
N SER A 245 -11.31 46.03 -23.20
CA SER A 245 -11.53 44.72 -23.81
C SER A 245 -10.31 44.32 -24.63
N CYS A 246 -9.79 43.11 -24.43
CA CYS A 246 -8.71 42.57 -25.25
C CYS A 246 -9.11 41.16 -25.72
N SER A 247 -9.32 41.06 -27.03
CA SER A 247 -9.68 39.85 -27.77
C SER A 247 -8.59 38.79 -27.64
N HIS A 248 -8.95 37.63 -27.10
CA HIS A 248 -8.07 36.46 -27.07
C HIS A 248 -7.94 35.88 -28.49
N PHE A 249 -6.83 36.18 -29.14
CA PHE A 249 -6.39 35.50 -30.35
C PHE A 249 -5.61 34.25 -29.94
N SER A 250 -6.28 33.10 -29.82
CA SER A 250 -5.63 31.83 -29.50
C SER A 250 -5.08 31.17 -30.77
N ILE A 251 -3.80 31.36 -31.04
CA ILE A 251 -3.07 30.54 -32.02
C ILE A 251 -2.92 29.14 -31.44
N SER A 252 -3.73 28.20 -31.94
CA SER A 252 -3.67 26.78 -31.62
C SER A 252 -2.45 26.14 -32.29
N LEU A 253 -1.28 26.28 -31.67
CA LEU A 253 -0.13 25.44 -32.00
C LEU A 253 -0.46 24.00 -31.57
N SER A 254 -0.82 23.16 -32.54
CA SER A 254 -1.06 21.73 -32.40
C SER A 254 0.23 21.03 -31.98
N ARG A 255 0.48 21.01 -30.67
CA ARG A 255 1.64 20.36 -30.07
C ARG A 255 1.39 18.84 -30.04
N VAL A 256 1.95 18.13 -31.01
CA VAL A 256 2.12 16.67 -30.97
C VAL A 256 3.02 16.35 -29.77
N GLN A 257 2.42 16.02 -28.63
CA GLN A 257 3.15 15.44 -27.51
C GLN A 257 3.24 13.93 -27.73
N PRO A 258 4.44 13.31 -27.73
CA PRO A 258 4.52 11.87 -27.64
C PRO A 258 3.92 11.47 -26.29
N ALA A 259 2.82 10.72 -26.31
CA ALA A 259 2.14 10.24 -25.13
C ALA A 259 3.06 9.25 -24.38
N MET A 260 3.91 9.75 -23.48
CA MET A 260 4.85 8.94 -22.68
C MET A 260 4.18 8.22 -21.49
N GLY A 261 2.87 8.04 -21.52
CA GLY A 261 2.13 7.30 -20.51
C GLY A 261 2.19 5.80 -20.78
N ILE A 262 2.59 5.00 -19.80
CA ILE A 262 2.35 3.56 -19.89
C ILE A 262 0.83 3.36 -19.80
N ASP A 263 0.22 2.84 -20.87
CA ASP A 263 -1.20 2.47 -20.87
C ASP A 263 -1.40 1.24 -20.00
N LEU A 264 -1.54 1.48 -18.70
CA LEU A 264 -1.85 0.44 -17.73
C LEU A 264 -3.36 0.34 -17.61
N LYS A 265 -3.92 -0.84 -17.89
CA LYS A 265 -5.32 -1.15 -17.60
C LYS A 265 -5.68 -0.75 -16.16
N ALA A 266 -6.65 0.15 -16.00
CA ALA A 266 -7.06 0.74 -14.72
C ALA A 266 -5.91 1.40 -13.91
N GLY A 267 -4.91 1.97 -14.58
CA GLY A 267 -3.78 2.67 -13.96
C GLY A 267 -2.89 1.78 -13.09
N GLY A 268 -2.83 0.47 -13.39
CA GLY A 268 -2.03 -0.52 -12.65
C GLY A 268 -2.57 -0.86 -11.27
N LYS A 269 -3.76 -0.37 -10.89
CA LYS A 269 -4.38 -0.64 -9.58
C LYS A 269 -5.24 -1.90 -9.64
N SER A 270 -4.95 -2.87 -8.78
CA SER A 270 -5.82 -4.04 -8.58
C SER A 270 -6.82 -3.81 -7.45
N LYS A 271 -8.11 -3.68 -7.78
CA LYS A 271 -9.18 -3.54 -6.80
C LYS A 271 -9.48 -4.88 -6.14
N LYS A 272 -9.31 -4.97 -4.82
CA LYS A 272 -9.75 -6.14 -4.04
C LYS A 272 -11.24 -6.01 -3.71
N THR A 273 -12.08 -6.86 -4.30
CA THR A 273 -13.54 -6.86 -4.08
C THR A 273 -13.98 -7.67 -2.86
N LYS A 274 -13.08 -8.48 -2.28
CA LYS A 274 -13.36 -9.35 -1.13
C LYS A 274 -13.21 -8.60 0.20
N ARG A 275 -14.03 -8.98 1.19
CA ARG A 275 -13.92 -8.48 2.57
C ARG A 275 -12.62 -8.95 3.22
N THR A 276 -11.96 -8.03 3.93
CA THR A 276 -10.70 -8.25 4.66
C THR A 276 -10.87 -8.30 6.18
N ALA A 277 -12.04 -7.87 6.68
CA ALA A 277 -12.40 -7.86 8.09
C ALA A 277 -13.92 -8.11 8.25
N PRO A 278 -14.38 -8.63 9.40
CA PRO A 278 -15.80 -8.74 9.68
C PRO A 278 -16.40 -7.34 9.86
N LYS A 279 -17.62 -7.11 9.37
CA LYS A 279 -18.39 -5.88 9.62
C LYS A 279 -19.15 -5.88 10.95
N SER A 280 -19.24 -7.04 11.62
CA SER A 280 -20.05 -7.23 12.83
C SER A 280 -19.35 -6.65 14.05
N ASP A 281 -20.12 -6.16 15.01
CA ASP A 281 -19.57 -5.65 16.28
C ASP A 281 -19.42 -6.67 17.40
N ASP A 282 -19.97 -7.87 17.21
CA ASP A 282 -19.81 -9.04 18.08
C ASP A 282 -18.33 -9.27 18.46
N VAL A 283 -18.04 -9.12 19.75
CA VAL A 283 -16.70 -9.23 20.32
C VAL A 283 -16.15 -10.64 20.15
N TYR A 284 -16.97 -11.68 20.35
CA TYR A 284 -16.54 -13.07 20.22
C TYR A 284 -16.13 -13.39 18.79
N LEU A 285 -16.88 -12.89 17.81
CA LEU A 285 -16.50 -13.04 16.40
C LEU A 285 -15.19 -12.30 16.08
N LYS A 286 -14.98 -11.10 16.64
CA LYS A 286 -13.73 -10.34 16.46
C LYS A 286 -12.53 -11.08 17.06
N LEU A 287 -12.68 -11.69 18.25
CA LEU A 287 -11.65 -12.49 18.90
C LEU A 287 -11.32 -13.77 18.11
N LEU A 288 -12.35 -14.50 17.67
CA LEU A 288 -12.21 -15.70 16.86
C LEU A 288 -11.51 -15.40 15.53
N VAL A 289 -11.84 -14.26 14.90
CA VAL A 289 -11.13 -13.77 13.72
C VAL A 289 -9.66 -13.50 14.01
N LYS A 290 -9.31 -12.88 15.15
CA LYS A 290 -7.91 -12.64 15.52
C LYS A 290 -7.15 -13.96 15.67
N LEU A 291 -7.76 -14.96 16.31
CA LEU A 291 -7.20 -16.32 16.45
C LEU A 291 -6.95 -16.97 15.09
N TYR A 292 -7.96 -17.06 14.22
CA TYR A 292 -7.79 -17.68 12.90
C TYR A 292 -6.90 -16.88 11.95
N ARG A 293 -6.78 -15.56 12.14
CA ARG A 293 -5.80 -14.73 11.42
C ARG A 293 -4.37 -15.06 11.84
N PHE A 294 -4.15 -15.28 13.14
CA PHE A 294 -2.86 -15.75 13.66
C PHE A 294 -2.52 -17.13 13.11
N LEU A 295 -3.45 -18.09 13.23
CA LEU A 295 -3.27 -19.46 12.75
C LEU A 295 -2.99 -19.50 11.24
N ALA A 296 -3.81 -18.82 10.41
CA ALA A 296 -3.63 -18.81 8.96
C ALA A 296 -2.28 -18.22 8.53
N ARG A 297 -1.74 -17.25 9.28
CA ARG A 297 -0.44 -16.64 8.99
C ARG A 297 0.73 -17.53 9.44
N ARG A 298 0.61 -18.24 10.56
CA ARG A 298 1.71 -19.03 11.16
C ARG A 298 1.80 -20.44 10.62
N THR A 299 0.66 -21.09 10.36
CA THR A 299 0.62 -22.52 9.99
C THR A 299 0.74 -22.76 8.48
N GLY A 300 0.40 -21.78 7.64
CA GLY A 300 0.36 -21.97 6.19
C GLY A 300 -0.75 -22.91 5.68
N SER A 301 -1.63 -23.44 6.55
CA SER A 301 -2.67 -24.37 6.13
C SER A 301 -3.78 -23.69 5.32
N LYS A 302 -4.14 -24.29 4.17
CA LYS A 302 -5.23 -23.78 3.31
C LYS A 302 -6.58 -23.80 4.05
N PHE A 303 -6.78 -24.76 4.95
CA PHE A 303 -7.98 -24.90 5.77
C PHE A 303 -8.26 -23.63 6.61
N ASN A 304 -7.27 -23.16 7.37
CA ASN A 304 -7.40 -21.97 8.22
C ASN A 304 -7.65 -20.70 7.39
N ALA A 305 -7.00 -20.57 6.24
CA ALA A 305 -7.25 -19.47 5.31
C ALA A 305 -8.70 -19.45 4.78
N VAL A 306 -9.29 -20.63 4.53
CA VAL A 306 -10.69 -20.75 4.11
C VAL A 306 -11.65 -20.41 5.25
N ILE A 307 -11.40 -20.89 6.47
CA ILE A 307 -12.23 -20.54 7.65
C ILE A 307 -12.21 -19.02 7.86
N LEU A 308 -11.03 -18.40 7.89
CA LEU A 308 -10.88 -16.96 8.06
C LEU A 308 -11.67 -16.17 7.02
N LYS A 309 -11.58 -16.58 5.74
CA LYS A 309 -12.37 -15.98 4.66
C LYS A 309 -13.87 -16.12 4.88
N ARG A 310 -14.34 -17.27 5.38
CA ARG A 310 -15.77 -17.54 5.66
C ARG A 310 -16.28 -16.77 6.89
N LEU A 311 -15.45 -16.54 7.90
CA LEU A 311 -15.80 -15.72 9.07
C LEU A 311 -16.11 -14.26 8.69
N PHE A 312 -15.37 -13.70 7.71
CA PHE A 312 -15.61 -12.35 7.17
C PHE A 312 -16.90 -12.22 6.34
N MET A 313 -17.49 -13.34 5.92
CA MET A 313 -18.68 -13.32 5.08
C MET A 313 -19.90 -12.78 5.85
N SER A 314 -20.80 -12.14 5.10
CA SER A 314 -22.10 -11.69 5.62
C SER A 314 -22.97 -12.88 6.03
N LYS A 315 -23.99 -12.63 6.87
CA LYS A 315 -24.97 -13.63 7.30
C LYS A 315 -25.57 -14.43 6.13
N ILE A 316 -25.93 -13.75 5.03
CA ILE A 316 -26.49 -14.37 3.81
C ILE A 316 -25.55 -15.42 3.21
N ASN A 317 -24.24 -15.20 3.29
CA ASN A 317 -23.22 -16.09 2.73
C ASN A 317 -22.78 -17.20 3.70
N LYS A 318 -23.32 -17.20 4.93
CA LYS A 318 -23.18 -18.23 5.97
C LYS A 318 -24.54 -18.93 6.18
N PRO A 319 -25.05 -19.64 5.15
CA PRO A 319 -26.35 -20.31 5.24
C PRO A 319 -26.33 -21.41 6.31
N PRO A 320 -27.47 -21.66 6.97
CA PRO A 320 -27.60 -22.78 7.88
C PRO A 320 -27.50 -24.12 7.14
N LEU A 321 -27.17 -25.18 7.87
CA LEU A 321 -27.17 -26.56 7.38
C LEU A 321 -27.98 -27.43 8.34
N SER A 322 -28.87 -28.27 7.78
CA SER A 322 -29.72 -29.18 8.55
C SER A 322 -28.97 -30.44 8.99
N LEU A 323 -29.41 -31.05 10.09
CA LEU A 323 -28.88 -32.34 10.55
C LEU A 323 -28.97 -33.44 9.48
N SER A 324 -30.11 -33.55 8.79
CA SER A 324 -30.30 -34.50 7.68
C SER A 324 -29.19 -34.40 6.62
N ARG A 325 -28.83 -33.18 6.22
CA ARG A 325 -27.76 -32.96 5.24
C ARG A 325 -26.37 -33.18 5.81
N LEU A 326 -26.16 -32.90 7.10
CA LEU A 326 -24.91 -33.22 7.77
C LEU A 326 -24.67 -34.72 7.77
N ILE A 327 -25.68 -35.52 8.09
CA ILE A 327 -25.63 -36.98 8.08
C ILE A 327 -25.26 -37.49 6.69
N SER A 328 -25.99 -37.07 5.65
CA SER A 328 -25.70 -37.49 4.26
C SER A 328 -24.29 -37.10 3.79
N TYR A 329 -23.72 -36.01 4.32
CA TYR A 329 -22.35 -35.61 3.95
C TYR A 329 -21.26 -36.29 4.78
N ALA A 330 -21.60 -36.76 5.98
CA ALA A 330 -20.71 -37.49 6.88
C ALA A 330 -20.65 -38.98 6.54
N GLU A 331 -21.69 -39.52 5.90
CA GLU A 331 -21.77 -40.88 5.42
C GLU A 331 -20.55 -41.22 4.52
N GLY A 332 -19.89 -42.35 4.82
CA GLY A 332 -18.70 -42.81 4.10
C GLY A 332 -17.40 -42.04 4.36
N LYS A 333 -17.38 -41.05 5.29
CA LYS A 333 -16.18 -40.21 5.53
C LYS A 333 -15.44 -40.46 6.84
N GLY A 334 -15.77 -41.55 7.53
CA GLY A 334 -15.16 -41.95 8.81
C GLY A 334 -15.39 -40.92 9.92
N ASP A 335 -14.62 -41.03 11.01
CA ASP A 335 -14.78 -40.21 12.24
C ASP A 335 -14.19 -38.80 12.14
N LYS A 336 -14.30 -38.17 10.98
CA LYS A 336 -13.81 -36.80 10.76
C LYS A 336 -14.69 -35.79 11.46
N THR A 337 -14.07 -34.75 12.02
CA THR A 337 -14.82 -33.64 12.63
C THR A 337 -15.43 -32.77 11.54
N VAL A 338 -16.75 -32.67 11.52
CA VAL A 338 -17.48 -31.89 10.52
C VAL A 338 -17.50 -30.42 10.91
N VAL A 339 -16.96 -29.55 10.07
CA VAL A 339 -16.79 -28.12 10.36
C VAL A 339 -17.71 -27.28 9.48
N LEU A 340 -18.55 -26.45 10.10
CA LEU A 340 -19.48 -25.56 9.42
C LEU A 340 -19.32 -24.12 9.91
N VAL A 341 -18.92 -23.22 9.00
CA VAL A 341 -18.92 -21.77 9.28
C VAL A 341 -20.33 -21.20 9.07
N GLY A 342 -21.24 -21.53 9.97
CA GLY A 342 -22.66 -21.20 9.91
C GLY A 342 -23.42 -21.76 11.10
N THR A 343 -24.74 -21.81 10.99
CA THR A 343 -25.62 -22.39 12.01
C THR A 343 -26.01 -23.82 11.64
N VAL A 344 -25.97 -24.73 12.60
CA VAL A 344 -26.56 -26.06 12.46
C VAL A 344 -28.00 -26.02 12.97
N THR A 345 -28.94 -26.46 12.14
CA THR A 345 -30.37 -26.49 12.46
C THR A 345 -30.87 -27.92 12.54
N ASP A 346 -31.83 -28.16 13.42
CA ASP A 346 -32.52 -29.44 13.53
C ASP A 346 -33.38 -29.73 12.29
N ASP A 347 -33.63 -31.01 12.05
CA ASP A 347 -34.55 -31.49 11.03
C ASP A 347 -35.34 -32.67 11.59
N VAL A 348 -36.63 -32.44 11.85
CA VAL A 348 -37.54 -33.42 12.46
C VAL A 348 -37.69 -34.66 11.56
N ARG A 349 -37.44 -34.54 10.25
CA ARG A 349 -37.56 -35.65 9.29
C ARG A 349 -36.42 -36.67 9.39
N ALA A 350 -35.29 -36.29 9.97
CA ALA A 350 -34.26 -37.26 10.30
C ALA A 350 -34.68 -37.90 11.62
N TYR A 351 -35.01 -39.19 11.62
CA TYR A 351 -35.44 -39.88 12.84
C TYR A 351 -34.26 -40.20 13.74
N GLU A 352 -33.25 -40.86 13.19
CA GLU A 352 -32.04 -41.26 13.90
C GLU A 352 -30.86 -40.33 13.56
N VAL A 353 -30.13 -39.93 14.59
CA VAL A 353 -28.93 -39.10 14.43
C VAL A 353 -27.73 -39.97 14.83
N PRO A 354 -26.76 -40.21 13.93
CA PRO A 354 -25.55 -40.95 14.26
C PRO A 354 -24.64 -40.12 15.19
N LYS A 355 -23.66 -40.78 15.81
CA LYS A 355 -22.61 -40.13 16.60
C LYS A 355 -21.76 -39.23 15.71
N LEU A 356 -21.97 -37.91 15.79
CA LEU A 356 -21.27 -36.92 14.97
C LEU A 356 -20.44 -35.97 15.83
N LYS A 357 -19.21 -35.69 15.40
CA LYS A 357 -18.38 -34.59 15.93
C LYS A 357 -18.56 -33.37 15.03
N VAL A 358 -19.30 -32.36 15.49
CA VAL A 358 -19.67 -31.20 14.68
C VAL A 358 -19.14 -29.93 15.31
N CYS A 359 -18.36 -29.14 14.55
CA CYS A 359 -17.95 -27.79 14.91
C CYS A 359 -18.76 -26.76 14.12
N ALA A 360 -19.41 -25.82 14.81
CA ALA A 360 -20.17 -24.75 14.15
C ALA A 360 -20.07 -23.40 14.87
N LEU A 361 -20.52 -22.32 14.20
CA LEU A 361 -20.60 -21.01 14.87
C LEU A 361 -21.77 -20.96 15.86
N LYS A 362 -22.88 -21.61 15.51
CA LYS A 362 -24.09 -21.67 16.33
C LYS A 362 -24.80 -23.00 16.12
N PHE A 363 -25.40 -23.51 17.19
CA PHE A 363 -26.31 -24.65 17.15
C PHE A 363 -27.69 -24.18 17.61
N THR A 364 -28.77 -24.67 16.98
CA THR A 364 -30.09 -24.55 17.59
C THR A 364 -30.15 -25.44 18.84
N LYS A 365 -30.90 -25.02 19.86
CA LYS A 365 -31.02 -25.77 21.13
C LYS A 365 -31.45 -27.23 20.88
N THR A 366 -32.43 -27.42 20.00
CA THR A 366 -32.93 -28.74 19.61
C THR A 366 -31.87 -29.58 18.89
N ALA A 367 -31.10 -29.00 17.97
CA ALA A 367 -30.05 -29.73 17.27
C ALA A 367 -28.93 -30.17 18.21
N ARG A 368 -28.51 -29.29 19.13
CA ARG A 368 -27.52 -29.61 20.15
C ARG A 368 -27.97 -30.78 21.02
N ALA A 369 -29.19 -30.70 21.57
CA ALA A 369 -29.74 -31.75 22.42
C ALA A 369 -29.83 -33.11 21.70
N ARG A 370 -30.19 -33.13 20.41
CA ARG A 370 -30.24 -34.37 19.62
C ARG A 370 -28.86 -34.96 19.33
N ILE A 371 -27.87 -34.12 19.02
CA ILE A 371 -26.48 -34.58 18.80
C ILE A 371 -25.91 -35.15 20.11
N GLU A 372 -26.11 -34.46 21.23
CA GLU A 372 -25.63 -34.91 22.54
C GLU A 372 -26.35 -36.19 22.99
N LYS A 373 -27.67 -36.30 22.79
CA LYS A 373 -28.45 -37.52 23.07
C LYS A 373 -27.97 -38.71 22.23
N ALA A 374 -27.54 -38.48 20.99
CA ALA A 374 -26.95 -39.51 20.14
C ALA A 374 -25.53 -39.93 20.59
N GLY A 375 -24.93 -39.26 21.58
CA GLY A 375 -23.54 -39.45 22.00
C GLY A 375 -22.53 -38.78 21.07
N GLY A 376 -22.97 -37.81 20.26
CA GLY A 376 -22.12 -36.94 19.46
C GLY A 376 -21.60 -35.73 20.25
N GLU A 377 -20.71 -34.95 19.63
CA GLU A 377 -20.03 -33.84 20.27
C GLU A 377 -20.24 -32.53 19.50
N CYS A 378 -20.72 -31.49 20.19
CA CYS A 378 -20.89 -30.15 19.66
C CYS A 378 -19.71 -29.25 20.03
N LEU A 379 -18.84 -28.97 19.06
CA LEU A 379 -17.62 -28.17 19.24
C LEU A 379 -17.80 -26.71 18.82
N THR A 380 -17.08 -25.83 19.52
CA THR A 380 -16.84 -24.44 19.10
C THR A 380 -15.54 -24.31 18.31
N PHE A 381 -15.39 -23.19 17.60
CA PHE A 381 -14.21 -22.96 16.74
C PHE A 381 -12.92 -22.73 17.54
N ASP A 382 -13.00 -22.20 18.75
CA ASP A 382 -11.90 -22.11 19.71
C ASP A 382 -11.44 -23.51 20.18
N GLN A 383 -12.38 -24.39 20.55
CA GLN A 383 -12.08 -25.78 20.89
C GLN A 383 -11.47 -26.55 19.70
N LEU A 384 -11.99 -26.33 18.49
CA LEU A 384 -11.44 -26.92 17.26
C LEU A 384 -10.00 -26.46 17.02
N ALA A 385 -9.71 -25.17 17.24
CA ALA A 385 -8.37 -24.61 17.08
C ALA A 385 -7.35 -25.21 18.06
N LEU A 386 -7.79 -25.57 19.27
CA LEU A 386 -6.95 -26.27 20.26
C LEU A 386 -6.67 -27.73 19.84
N ARG A 387 -7.70 -28.45 19.37
CA ARG A 387 -7.55 -29.87 18.99
C ARG A 387 -6.82 -30.08 17.67
N ALA A 388 -7.13 -29.27 16.67
CA ALA A 388 -6.65 -29.45 15.31
C ALA A 388 -6.22 -28.10 14.70
N PRO A 389 -5.10 -27.49 15.15
CA PRO A 389 -4.64 -26.19 14.67
C PRO A 389 -4.30 -26.19 13.17
N LEU A 390 -3.97 -27.35 12.59
CA LEU A 390 -3.72 -27.51 11.15
C LEU A 390 -4.98 -27.85 10.34
N GLY A 391 -6.07 -28.26 11.00
CA GLY A 391 -7.29 -28.77 10.35
C GLY A 391 -7.22 -30.22 9.87
N GLN A 392 -6.31 -31.03 10.41
CA GLN A 392 -6.23 -32.47 10.11
C GLN A 392 -7.50 -33.19 10.55
N ASN A 393 -7.90 -34.24 9.81
CA ASN A 393 -9.12 -35.03 10.09
C ASN A 393 -10.41 -34.21 10.22
N THR A 394 -10.50 -33.08 9.50
CA THR A 394 -11.70 -32.26 9.44
C THR A 394 -12.38 -32.31 8.07
N LEU A 395 -13.71 -32.20 8.07
CA LEU A 395 -14.53 -32.09 6.88
C LEU A 395 -15.20 -30.70 6.84
N LEU A 396 -14.68 -29.80 6.01
CA LEU A 396 -15.21 -28.44 5.90
C LEU A 396 -16.44 -28.39 4.98
N LEU A 397 -17.63 -28.25 5.57
CA LEU A 397 -18.90 -28.16 4.84
C LEU A 397 -19.40 -26.73 4.70
N ARG A 398 -20.37 -26.53 3.81
CA ARG A 398 -21.08 -25.27 3.61
C ARG A 398 -22.55 -25.53 3.33
N GLY A 399 -23.45 -24.74 3.92
CA GLY A 399 -24.86 -24.76 3.58
C GLY A 399 -25.16 -24.30 2.14
N PRO A 400 -26.37 -24.59 1.63
CA PRO A 400 -26.81 -24.18 0.29
C PRO A 400 -26.99 -22.67 0.21
N LYS A 401 -26.16 -21.98 -0.57
CA LYS A 401 -26.23 -20.51 -0.71
C LYS A 401 -27.42 -20.03 -1.56
N ASN A 402 -27.76 -20.77 -2.61
CA ASN A 402 -28.72 -20.34 -3.63
C ASN A 402 -30.15 -20.84 -3.39
N ALA A 403 -30.41 -21.58 -2.31
CA ALA A 403 -31.74 -22.11 -1.99
C ALA A 403 -32.69 -21.07 -1.38
N ARG A 404 -32.22 -19.85 -1.10
CA ARG A 404 -33.03 -18.77 -0.50
C ARG A 404 -34.05 -18.24 -1.50
N GLU A 405 -35.24 -17.89 -1.01
CA GLU A 405 -36.33 -17.33 -1.81
C GLU A 405 -35.91 -16.13 -2.68
N ALA A 406 -35.16 -15.18 -2.12
CA ALA A 406 -34.67 -14.01 -2.86
C ALA A 406 -33.84 -14.40 -4.10
N VAL A 407 -33.09 -15.51 -4.05
CA VAL A 407 -32.24 -15.95 -5.18
C VAL A 407 -33.08 -16.51 -6.33
N LYS A 408 -34.29 -17.00 -6.05
CA LYS A 408 -35.20 -17.49 -7.10
C LYS A 408 -35.67 -16.38 -8.04
N HIS A 409 -35.58 -15.12 -7.62
CA HIS A 409 -35.93 -13.94 -8.42
C HIS A 409 -34.74 -13.37 -9.20
N PHE A 410 -33.54 -13.97 -9.07
CA PHE A 410 -32.34 -13.54 -9.79
C PHE A 410 -32.08 -14.42 -11.00
N GLY A 411 -31.37 -13.87 -11.99
CA GLY A 411 -31.07 -14.54 -13.25
C GLY A 411 -31.71 -13.81 -14.43
N PRO A 412 -31.88 -14.51 -15.57
CA PRO A 412 -32.58 -13.97 -16.73
C PRO A 412 -33.98 -13.48 -16.34
N ALA A 413 -34.44 -12.38 -16.96
CA ALA A 413 -35.73 -11.79 -16.62
C ALA A 413 -36.87 -12.82 -16.81
N PRO A 414 -37.90 -12.80 -15.93
CA PRO A 414 -39.04 -13.69 -16.08
C PRO A 414 -39.74 -13.39 -17.41
N GLY A 415 -39.82 -14.41 -18.27
CA GLY A 415 -40.37 -14.24 -19.63
C GLY A 415 -39.32 -14.17 -20.74
N VAL A 416 -38.05 -14.45 -20.43
CA VAL A 416 -37.06 -14.84 -21.45
C VAL A 416 -37.16 -16.36 -21.68
N PRO A 417 -37.08 -16.88 -22.92
CA PRO A 417 -37.03 -18.32 -23.17
C PRO A 417 -35.98 -19.02 -22.31
N HIS A 418 -36.33 -20.19 -21.75
CA HIS A 418 -35.50 -20.97 -20.82
C HIS A 418 -35.20 -20.27 -19.47
N SER A 419 -35.92 -19.20 -19.11
CA SER A 419 -35.83 -18.60 -17.78
C SER A 419 -36.65 -19.39 -16.75
N HIS A 420 -36.01 -19.77 -15.65
CA HIS A 420 -36.66 -20.36 -14.47
C HIS A 420 -36.84 -19.36 -13.31
N THR A 421 -36.61 -18.07 -13.59
CA THR A 421 -36.68 -17.00 -12.60
C THR A 421 -38.12 -16.78 -12.16
N LYS A 422 -38.32 -16.78 -10.84
CA LYS A 422 -39.62 -16.51 -10.23
C LYS A 422 -39.97 -15.03 -10.41
N PRO A 423 -41.16 -14.67 -10.96
CA PRO A 423 -41.58 -13.28 -11.04
C PRO A 423 -41.96 -12.72 -9.66
N TYR A 424 -41.82 -11.40 -9.49
CA TYR A 424 -42.34 -10.68 -8.33
C TYR A 424 -43.82 -10.40 -8.52
N VAL A 425 -44.66 -11.26 -7.94
CA VAL A 425 -46.13 -11.16 -8.07
C VAL A 425 -46.73 -10.69 -6.75
N ARG A 426 -47.75 -9.82 -6.82
CA ARG A 426 -48.47 -9.31 -5.64
C ARG A 426 -49.11 -10.43 -4.81
N ALA A 427 -49.72 -11.41 -5.46
CA ALA A 427 -50.39 -12.54 -4.82
C ALA A 427 -50.28 -13.80 -5.68
N LYS A 428 -50.40 -14.97 -5.05
CA LYS A 428 -50.54 -16.25 -5.77
C LYS A 428 -51.98 -16.40 -6.24
N GLY A 429 -52.20 -16.91 -7.44
CA GLY A 429 -53.55 -17.26 -7.91
C GLY A 429 -53.67 -17.28 -9.43
N ARG A 430 -54.83 -17.69 -9.94
CA ARG A 430 -55.10 -17.74 -11.39
C ARG A 430 -55.13 -16.36 -12.04
N LYS A 431 -55.52 -15.32 -11.29
CA LYS A 431 -55.73 -13.94 -11.76
C LYS A 431 -54.43 -13.13 -11.89
N PHE A 432 -53.32 -13.57 -11.30
CA PHE A 432 -52.08 -12.80 -11.23
C PHE A 432 -50.99 -13.44 -12.09
N GLU A 433 -50.56 -12.75 -13.16
CA GLU A 433 -49.40 -13.11 -14.01
C GLU A 433 -49.36 -14.55 -14.55
N ARG A 434 -50.53 -15.13 -14.87
CA ARG A 434 -50.65 -16.50 -15.43
C ARG A 434 -51.32 -16.58 -16.80
N ALA A 435 -51.56 -15.45 -17.47
CA ALA A 435 -52.24 -15.37 -18.76
C ALA A 435 -51.25 -15.27 -19.94
N ARG A 436 -51.04 -14.08 -20.49
CA ARG A 436 -50.14 -13.83 -21.63
C ARG A 436 -48.69 -14.18 -21.28
N GLY A 437 -47.98 -14.87 -22.18
CA GLY A 437 -46.58 -15.27 -22.00
C GLY A 437 -46.37 -16.53 -21.14
N LYS A 438 -47.41 -17.06 -20.49
CA LYS A 438 -47.34 -18.30 -19.67
C LYS A 438 -48.12 -19.47 -20.25
N ARG A 439 -49.02 -19.22 -21.21
CA ARG A 439 -49.87 -20.25 -21.83
C ARG A 439 -49.93 -20.05 -23.34
N LYS A 440 -49.87 -21.15 -24.10
CA LYS A 440 -49.96 -21.11 -25.57
C LYS A 440 -51.26 -20.48 -26.05
N SER A 441 -52.37 -20.70 -25.33
CA SER A 441 -53.70 -20.17 -25.68
C SER A 441 -53.88 -18.65 -25.47
N ARG A 442 -52.91 -17.95 -24.87
CA ARG A 442 -53.00 -16.50 -24.61
C ARG A 442 -51.80 -15.79 -25.24
N GLY A 443 -51.76 -15.81 -26.57
CA GLY A 443 -50.74 -15.16 -27.40
C GLY A 443 -49.50 -16.01 -27.63
N TYR A 444 -48.72 -16.28 -26.58
CA TYR A 444 -47.49 -17.08 -26.68
C TYR A 444 -47.11 -17.66 -25.30
N LYS A 445 -46.23 -18.67 -25.31
CA LYS A 445 -45.69 -19.31 -24.09
C LYS A 445 -44.18 -19.27 -24.12
N ILE A 446 -43.61 -18.83 -23.01
CA ILE A 446 -42.17 -18.80 -22.74
C ILE A 446 -41.82 -19.85 -21.70
#